data_AF-A0A2V8X483-F1
#
_entry.id   AF-A0A2V8X483-F1
#
_cell.length_a   1.000
_cell.length_b   1.000
_cell.length_c   1.000
_cell.angle_alpha   90.00
_cell.angle_beta   90.00
_cell.angle_gamma   90.00
#
_symmetry.space_group_name_H-M   'P 1'
#
loop_
_entity.id
_entity.type
_entity.pdbx_description
1 polymer ?
#
loop_
_entity_poly.entity_id
_entity_poly.type
_entity_poly.pdbx_seq_one_letter_code
_entity_poly.pdbx_strand_id
1 'polypeptide(L)'
;MNGPISLSGISGNVRVHTENGPISVALKGTTWSGTGLTADAQNGPVTLLVPSGYQSSFMVESRNYAPMSCQASICDSARKTWDDEHRRIEYGSMPAMIRLSTVNGPISVRESSRDKETL
;
A
#
# COMPACT_ATOMS: atom_id res chain seq x y z
N MET A 1 15.25 7.07 -10.87
CA MET A 1 14.05 7.65 -11.52
C MET A 1 13.35 8.54 -10.50
N ASN A 2 13.04 9.80 -10.86
CA ASN A 2 12.46 10.79 -9.94
C ASN A 2 11.13 11.28 -10.50
N GLY A 3 10.02 10.74 -10.00
CA GLY A 3 8.69 11.15 -10.42
C GLY A 3 7.60 10.42 -9.64
N PRO A 4 6.44 11.08 -9.40
CA PRO A 4 5.30 10.45 -8.72
C PRO A 4 4.78 9.27 -9.54
N ILE A 5 4.55 8.13 -8.91
CA ILE A 5 3.96 6.95 -9.55
C ILE A 5 2.56 6.74 -9.00
N SER A 6 1.56 6.93 -9.86
CA SER A 6 0.15 6.70 -9.55
C SER A 6 -0.37 5.53 -10.37
N LEU A 7 -0.80 4.49 -9.67
CA LEU A 7 -1.29 3.24 -10.23
C LEU A 7 -2.78 3.10 -9.93
N SER A 8 -3.63 3.06 -10.96
CA SER A 8 -5.09 2.97 -10.84
C SER A 8 -5.65 1.87 -11.75
N GLY A 9 -6.48 0.98 -11.20
CA GLY A 9 -7.22 -0.02 -11.99
C GLY A 9 -6.38 -1.17 -12.56
N ILE A 10 -5.30 -1.54 -11.89
CA ILE A 10 -4.36 -2.51 -12.45
C ILE A 10 -4.72 -3.92 -12.02
N SER A 11 -4.96 -4.76 -13.01
CA SER A 11 -4.93 -6.21 -12.89
C SER A 11 -3.62 -6.74 -13.48
N GLY A 12 -3.00 -7.76 -12.87
CA GLY A 12 -1.78 -8.41 -13.39
C GLY A 12 -0.57 -8.49 -12.44
N ASN A 13 0.64 -8.51 -13.02
CA ASN A 13 1.94 -8.46 -12.34
C ASN A 13 2.53 -7.06 -12.45
N VAL A 14 2.53 -6.30 -11.36
CA VAL A 14 3.00 -4.92 -11.38
C VAL A 14 4.21 -4.79 -10.49
N ARG A 15 5.33 -4.32 -11.05
CA ARG A 15 6.53 -3.98 -10.29
C ARG A 15 6.89 -2.52 -10.51
N VAL A 16 6.96 -1.77 -9.41
CA VAL A 16 7.31 -0.35 -9.40
C VAL A 16 8.51 -0.13 -8.52
N HIS A 17 9.48 0.63 -9.02
CA HIS A 17 10.64 1.05 -8.25
C HIS A 17 10.85 2.55 -8.47
N THR A 18 11.01 3.33 -7.39
CA THR A 18 11.34 4.75 -7.47
C THR A 18 12.39 5.14 -6.44
N GLU A 19 13.27 6.08 -6.80
CA GLU A 19 14.23 6.64 -5.84
C GLU A 19 13.59 7.76 -5.02
N ASN A 20 12.71 8.54 -5.64
CA ASN A 20 12.04 9.67 -5.02
C ASN A 20 10.55 9.63 -5.38
N GLY A 21 9.74 9.28 -4.39
CA GLY A 21 8.28 9.20 -4.42
C GLY A 21 7.61 10.57 -4.56
N PRO A 22 6.27 10.62 -4.53
CA PRO A 22 5.38 9.66 -3.85
C PRO A 22 5.06 8.39 -4.64
N ILE A 23 4.76 7.31 -3.90
CA ILE A 23 4.02 6.15 -4.42
C ILE A 23 2.58 6.25 -3.91
N SER A 24 1.60 6.21 -4.83
CA SER A 24 0.19 6.12 -4.47
C SER A 24 -0.47 4.96 -5.21
N VAL A 25 -1.06 4.05 -4.44
CA VAL A 25 -1.75 2.86 -4.96
C VAL A 25 -3.20 2.89 -4.51
N ALA A 26 -4.12 2.90 -5.47
CA ALA A 26 -5.55 2.78 -5.21
C ALA A 26 -6.05 1.39 -5.62
N LEU A 27 -6.40 0.58 -4.61
CA LEU A 27 -7.03 -0.71 -4.85
C LEU A 27 -8.50 -0.51 -5.25
N LYS A 28 -8.95 -1.30 -6.23
CA LYS A 28 -10.32 -1.28 -6.73
C LYS A 28 -10.96 -2.66 -6.57
N GLY A 29 -12.30 -2.68 -6.49
CA GLY A 29 -13.07 -3.91 -6.28
C GLY A 29 -12.88 -4.51 -4.89
N THR A 30 -13.27 -5.78 -4.73
CA THR A 30 -13.15 -6.52 -3.46
C THR A 30 -11.90 -7.39 -3.39
N THR A 31 -11.29 -7.73 -4.53
CA THR A 31 -10.11 -8.59 -4.64
C THR A 31 -9.16 -8.07 -5.70
N TRP A 32 -7.88 -8.41 -5.56
CA TRP A 32 -6.88 -8.22 -6.61
C TRP A 32 -7.08 -9.24 -7.72
N SER A 33 -7.14 -8.76 -8.96
CA SER A 33 -7.16 -9.61 -10.15
C SER A 33 -5.76 -9.63 -10.76
N GLY A 34 -4.97 -10.69 -10.57
CA GLY A 34 -3.60 -10.75 -11.12
C GLY A 34 -2.65 -11.60 -10.30
N THR A 35 -1.36 -11.53 -10.59
CA THR A 35 -0.33 -12.28 -9.86
C THR A 35 0.21 -11.52 -8.65
N GLY A 36 0.12 -10.19 -8.64
CA GLY A 36 0.44 -9.35 -7.50
C GLY A 36 0.97 -7.97 -7.87
N LEU A 37 1.18 -7.15 -6.86
CA LEU A 37 1.77 -5.81 -6.96
C LEU A 37 2.94 -5.72 -6.00
N THR A 38 4.10 -5.26 -6.48
CA THR A 38 5.23 -4.88 -5.66
C THR A 38 5.64 -3.46 -6.02
N ALA A 39 5.67 -2.55 -5.05
CA ALA A 39 6.17 -1.19 -5.25
C ALA A 39 7.12 -0.80 -4.13
N ASP A 40 8.27 -0.23 -4.48
CA ASP A 40 9.25 0.20 -3.49
C ASP A 40 9.84 1.59 -3.81
N ALA A 41 10.04 2.39 -2.76
CA ALA A 41 10.60 3.74 -2.82
C ALA A 41 11.82 3.90 -1.90
N GLN A 42 12.89 4.54 -2.37
CA GLN A 42 13.97 4.94 -1.46
C GLN A 42 13.53 6.09 -0.54
N ASN A 43 13.01 7.17 -1.12
CA ASN A 43 12.54 8.33 -0.37
C ASN A 43 11.12 8.70 -0.76
N GLY A 44 10.34 9.19 0.19
CA GLY A 44 9.03 9.79 -0.08
C GLY A 44 7.85 8.94 0.37
N PRO A 45 6.68 9.57 0.52
CA PRO A 45 5.53 8.93 1.15
C PRO A 45 4.95 7.80 0.30
N VAL A 46 4.47 6.76 0.97
CA VAL A 46 3.70 5.67 0.36
C VAL A 46 2.27 5.73 0.86
N THR A 47 1.33 5.86 -0.06
CA THR A 47 -0.11 5.86 0.25
C THR A 47 -0.78 4.63 -0.36
N LEU A 48 -1.52 3.89 0.47
CA LEU A 48 -2.38 2.79 0.05
C LEU A 48 -3.83 3.15 0.32
N LEU A 49 -4.64 3.24 -0.73
CA LEU A 49 -6.09 3.42 -0.64
C LEU A 49 -6.76 2.04 -0.78
N VAL A 50 -7.46 1.61 0.26
CA VAL A 50 -8.10 0.29 0.35
C VAL A 50 -9.62 0.47 0.41
N PRO A 51 -10.40 -0.17 -0.46
CA PRO A 51 -11.86 -0.10 -0.42
C PRO A 51 -12.44 -0.93 0.73
N SER A 52 -13.63 -0.55 1.15
CA SER A 52 -14.33 -1.22 2.25
C SER A 52 -14.64 -2.67 1.89
N GLY A 53 -14.27 -3.61 2.76
CA GLY A 53 -14.49 -5.03 2.51
C GLY A 53 -13.52 -5.65 1.49
N TYR A 54 -12.37 -5.02 1.24
CA TYR A 54 -11.30 -5.64 0.47
C TYR A 54 -10.81 -6.93 1.14
N GLN A 55 -10.52 -7.96 0.34
CA GLN A 55 -10.24 -9.31 0.83
C GLN A 55 -8.83 -9.81 0.50
N SER A 56 -8.15 -9.20 -0.48
CA SER A 56 -6.79 -9.65 -0.86
C SER A 56 -5.76 -9.17 0.16
N SER A 57 -4.71 -9.98 0.33
CA SER A 57 -3.67 -9.70 1.31
C SER A 57 -2.73 -8.58 0.85
N PHE A 58 -2.34 -7.73 1.80
CA PHE A 58 -1.35 -6.70 1.57
C PHE A 58 -0.34 -6.61 2.70
N MET A 59 0.84 -6.11 2.38
CA MET A 59 1.88 -5.73 3.31
C MET A 59 2.39 -4.35 2.91
N VAL A 60 2.48 -3.44 3.88
CA VAL A 60 3.20 -2.18 3.73
C VAL A 60 4.31 -2.09 4.77
N GLU A 61 5.51 -1.70 4.36
CA GLU A 61 6.70 -1.61 5.22
C GLU A 61 7.44 -0.29 5.05
N SER A 62 7.88 0.30 6.16
CA SER A 62 8.84 1.40 6.15
C SER A 62 9.96 1.17 7.13
N ARG A 63 11.12 1.74 6.82
CA ARG A 63 12.33 1.69 7.63
C ARG A 63 12.61 3.06 8.25
N ASN A 64 13.67 3.14 9.06
CA ASN A 64 14.20 4.39 9.62
C ASN A 64 13.17 5.18 10.46
N TYR A 65 12.34 4.47 11.23
CA TYR A 65 11.35 5.05 12.16
C TYR A 65 10.32 5.99 11.52
N ALA A 66 10.13 5.94 10.20
CA ALA A 66 9.16 6.79 9.53
C ALA A 66 7.75 6.61 10.10
N PRO A 67 6.94 7.68 10.20
CA PRO A 67 5.61 7.57 10.79
C PRO A 67 4.70 6.68 9.93
N MET A 68 3.90 5.86 10.59
CA MET A 68 2.90 5.01 9.95
C MET A 68 1.51 5.30 10.48
N SER A 69 0.55 5.35 9.57
CA SER A 69 -0.86 5.57 9.87
C SER A 69 -1.71 4.53 9.14
N CYS A 70 -2.70 3.99 9.85
CA CYS A 70 -3.67 3.05 9.29
C CYS A 70 -5.07 3.49 9.74
N GLN A 71 -5.84 4.04 8.80
CA GLN A 71 -7.15 4.66 9.01
C GLN A 71 -8.27 4.00 8.20
N ALA A 72 -7.96 2.98 7.40
CA ALA A 72 -8.97 2.17 6.71
C ALA A 72 -9.68 1.23 7.70
N SER A 73 -10.92 0.86 7.42
CA SER A 73 -11.69 -0.12 8.20
C SER A 73 -10.96 -1.45 8.39
N ILE A 74 -10.18 -1.86 7.38
CA ILE A 74 -9.38 -3.09 7.40
C ILE A 74 -8.27 -3.07 8.46
N CYS A 75 -7.87 -1.88 8.90
CA CYS A 75 -6.80 -1.67 9.87
C CYS A 75 -7.11 -2.19 11.28
N ASP A 76 -8.38 -2.47 11.59
CA ASP A 76 -8.80 -3.09 12.85
C ASP A 76 -8.40 -4.57 12.89
N SER A 77 -8.39 -5.22 11.71
CA SER A 77 -8.00 -6.62 11.53
C SER A 77 -6.56 -6.80 11.04
N ALA A 78 -5.85 -5.71 10.75
CA ALA A 78 -4.48 -5.75 10.26
C ALA A 78 -3.49 -5.96 11.40
N ARG A 79 -2.50 -6.83 11.19
CA ARG A 79 -1.37 -7.00 12.09
C ARG A 79 -0.42 -5.83 11.92
N LYS A 80 -0.08 -5.17 13.03
CA LYS A 80 0.87 -4.05 13.09
C LYS A 80 2.10 -4.52 13.86
N THR A 81 3.27 -4.45 13.23
CA THR A 81 4.54 -4.86 13.84
C THR A 81 5.48 -3.68 13.80
N TRP A 82 5.84 -3.17 14.98
CA TRP A 82 6.82 -2.09 15.14
C TRP A 82 8.03 -2.66 15.87
N ASP A 83 9.16 -2.72 15.18
CA ASP A 83 10.46 -3.00 15.78
C ASP A 83 11.40 -1.81 15.58
N ASP A 84 12.64 -1.96 16.04
CA ASP A 84 13.62 -0.88 16.04
C ASP A 84 14.04 -0.47 14.61
N GLU A 85 13.92 -1.33 13.62
CA GLU A 85 14.38 -1.03 12.25
C GLU A 85 13.23 -0.91 11.25
N HIS A 86 12.15 -1.63 11.51
CA HIS A 86 11.04 -1.80 10.60
C HIS A 86 9.71 -1.49 11.27
N ARG A 87 8.86 -0.84 10.49
CA ARG A 87 7.45 -0.73 10.78
C ARG A 87 6.67 -1.39 9.67
N ARG A 88 5.73 -2.27 10.02
CA ARG A 88 4.94 -3.02 9.06
C ARG A 88 3.45 -3.10 9.42
N ILE A 89 2.60 -3.02 8.40
CA ILE A 89 1.18 -3.35 8.48
C ILE A 89 0.89 -4.50 7.50
N GLU A 90 0.30 -5.57 7.99
CA GLU A 90 -0.03 -6.77 7.23
C GLU A 90 -1.51 -7.09 7.37
N TYR A 91 -2.16 -7.44 6.27
CA TYR A 91 -3.54 -7.88 6.25
C TYR A 91 -3.69 -9.13 5.38
N GLY A 92 -4.57 -10.05 5.78
CA GLY A 92 -4.86 -11.29 5.08
C GLY A 92 -3.73 -12.33 5.19
N SER A 93 -3.78 -13.33 4.31
CA SER A 93 -2.81 -14.44 4.29
C SER A 93 -1.48 -14.04 3.65
N MET A 94 -0.38 -14.51 4.26
CA MET A 94 0.97 -14.34 3.73
C MET A 94 1.40 -15.54 2.88
N PRO A 95 2.20 -15.35 1.81
CA PRO A 95 2.83 -14.10 1.36
C PRO A 95 1.80 -13.10 0.80
N ALA A 96 1.98 -11.81 1.14
CA ALA A 96 1.08 -10.75 0.69
C ALA A 96 1.08 -10.63 -0.83
N MET A 97 -0.12 -10.51 -1.40
CA MET A 97 -0.36 -10.32 -2.84
C MET A 97 0.00 -8.90 -3.29
N ILE A 98 -0.22 -7.91 -2.42
CA ILE A 98 0.23 -6.53 -2.60
C ILE A 98 1.35 -6.23 -1.59
N ARG A 99 2.49 -5.74 -2.07
CA ARG A 99 3.65 -5.37 -1.25
C ARG A 99 4.09 -3.97 -1.58
N LEU A 100 4.01 -3.06 -0.62
CA LEU A 100 4.55 -1.71 -0.78
C LEU A 100 5.63 -1.46 0.26
N SER A 101 6.71 -0.79 -0.11
CA SER A 101 7.74 -0.42 0.86
C SER A 101 8.37 0.94 0.61
N THR A 102 8.89 1.56 1.67
CA THR A 102 9.77 2.73 1.53
C THR A 102 10.86 2.78 2.59
N VAL A 103 12.07 3.22 2.23
CA VAL A 103 13.16 3.36 3.20
C VAL A 103 13.00 4.61 4.05
N ASN A 104 12.79 5.78 3.42
CA ASN A 104 12.67 7.08 4.09
C ASN A 104 11.35 7.77 3.71
N GLY A 105 10.23 7.26 4.23
CA GLY A 105 8.94 7.78 3.83
C GLY A 105 7.82 7.40 4.79
N PRO A 106 6.94 8.33 5.15
CA PRO A 106 5.78 7.96 5.95
C PRO A 106 4.86 7.06 5.13
N ILE A 107 4.17 6.14 5.82
CA ILE A 107 3.15 5.29 5.22
C ILE A 107 1.77 5.66 5.73
N SER A 108 0.84 5.79 4.79
CA SER A 108 -0.57 6.00 5.08
C SER A 108 -1.44 4.96 4.39
N VAL A 109 -2.11 4.13 5.18
CA VAL A 109 -3.18 3.25 4.71
C VAL A 109 -4.51 3.91 5.04
N ARG A 110 -5.31 4.20 4.02
CA ARG A 110 -6.57 4.95 4.16
C ARG A 110 -7.68 4.25 3.39
N GLU A 111 -8.92 4.50 3.79
CA GLU A 111 -10.07 4.05 3.03
C GLU A 111 -10.04 4.73 1.65
N SER A 112 -10.26 3.98 0.56
CA SER A 112 -10.51 4.61 -0.72
C SER A 112 -11.89 5.26 -0.65
N SER A 113 -11.96 6.58 -0.89
CA SER A 113 -13.25 7.19 -1.15
C SER A 113 -13.84 6.44 -2.33
N ARG A 114 -15.09 5.97 -2.23
CA ARG A 114 -15.85 5.59 -3.43
C ARG A 114 -15.75 6.77 -4.36
N ASP A 115 -14.94 6.68 -5.42
CA ASP A 115 -15.13 7.50 -6.58
C ASP A 115 -16.60 7.31 -6.93
N LYS A 116 -17.40 8.36 -6.70
CA LYS A 116 -18.70 8.44 -7.34
C LYS A 116 -18.36 8.49 -8.82
N GLU A 117 -18.33 7.31 -9.44
CA GLU A 117 -18.40 7.16 -10.87
C GLU A 117 -19.78 7.74 -11.24
N THR A 118 -19.77 9.04 -11.52
CA THR A 118 -20.93 9.82 -11.94
C THR A 118 -21.46 9.14 -13.19
N LEU A 119 -22.62 8.50 -13.05
CA LEU A 119 -23.50 8.05 -14.13
C LEU A 119 -23.90 9.22 -15.03
#